data_AF-E3NTM1-F1
#
_entry.id   AF-E3NTM1-F1
#
_cell.length_a   1.000
_cell.length_b   1.000
_cell.length_c   1.000
_cell.angle_alpha   90.00
_cell.angle_beta   90.00
_cell.angle_gamma   90.00
#
_symmetry.space_group_name_H-M   'P 1'
#
loop_
_entity.id
_entity.type
_entity.pdbx_description
1 polymer ?
#
loop_
_entity_poly.entity_id
_entity_poly.type
_entity_poly.pdbx_seq_one_letter_code
_entity_poly.pdbx_strand_id
1 'polypeptide(L)'
;MGFNVPVINRDSEILKQEAKKWLEQQENQKKCVLVIVSIALLLDNMLYMVIVPIIPKYLRDIHNYEVSFEGYHNETHRLANGTYLVKEVGGRIEYLDEELELGWLFASKALLQIFVNPFSGYIIDRVGYEIPMILGLCTMFFSTAIFALGKSYGVLLFARSLQGFGSAFADTSGLAMIADRFTEENERSAALGIALAFISFGCLVAPPFGSVLYSLAGKPVPFLILSFVCLADAIAVFMVINPHRRGTDSHGEKVQGS
;
A
#
# COMPACT_ATOMS: atom_id res chain seq x y z
N MET A 1 -6.69 32.70 -29.02
CA MET A 1 -8.02 33.18 -28.62
C MET A 1 -8.79 31.97 -28.10
N GLY A 2 -8.72 31.72 -26.79
CA GLY A 2 -9.41 30.59 -26.15
C GLY A 2 -10.86 30.95 -25.86
N PHE A 3 -11.78 30.10 -26.27
CA PHE A 3 -13.22 30.23 -26.04
C PHE A 3 -13.50 30.07 -24.54
N ASN A 4 -13.53 31.19 -23.81
CA ASN A 4 -13.79 31.22 -22.38
C ASN A 4 -15.31 31.24 -22.20
N VAL A 5 -15.93 30.07 -21.98
CA VAL A 5 -17.37 29.96 -21.76
C VAL A 5 -17.66 30.34 -20.30
N PRO A 6 -18.29 31.49 -20.02
CA PRO A 6 -18.37 32.07 -18.66
C PRO A 6 -19.28 31.31 -17.69
N VAL A 7 -20.14 30.41 -18.18
CA VAL A 7 -21.11 29.68 -17.35
C VAL A 7 -20.46 28.52 -16.60
N ILE A 8 -19.60 27.73 -17.26
CA ILE A 8 -18.91 26.56 -16.64
C ILE A 8 -17.92 26.99 -15.55
N ASN A 9 -17.24 28.12 -15.74
CA ASN A 9 -16.25 28.58 -14.78
C ASN A 9 -16.90 29.03 -13.46
N ARG A 10 -18.12 29.59 -13.51
CA ARG A 10 -18.84 30.13 -12.35
C ARG A 10 -19.35 29.04 -11.41
N ASP A 11 -19.93 27.96 -11.96
CA ASP A 11 -20.36 26.81 -11.15
C ASP A 11 -19.17 26.10 -10.51
N SER A 12 -18.02 26.00 -11.21
CA SER A 12 -16.81 25.40 -10.63
C SER A 12 -16.28 26.20 -9.44
N GLU A 13 -16.33 27.53 -9.51
CA GLU A 13 -15.86 28.40 -8.43
C GLU A 13 -16.85 28.43 -7.25
N ILE A 14 -18.16 28.35 -7.50
CA ILE A 14 -19.18 28.19 -6.46
C ILE A 14 -19.03 26.86 -5.74
N LEU A 15 -18.86 25.75 -6.49
CA LEU A 15 -18.63 24.42 -5.91
C LEU A 15 -17.33 24.36 -5.12
N LYS A 16 -16.24 24.99 -5.59
CA LYS A 16 -14.99 25.10 -4.83
C LYS A 16 -15.18 25.88 -3.53
N GLN A 17 -15.95 26.98 -3.55
CA GLN A 17 -16.23 27.78 -2.36
C GLN A 17 -17.12 27.05 -1.35
N GLU A 18 -18.14 26.33 -1.82
CA GLU A 18 -19.00 25.49 -0.97
C GLU A 18 -18.22 24.30 -0.40
N ALA A 19 -17.44 23.61 -1.21
CA ALA A 19 -16.57 22.53 -0.77
C ALA A 19 -15.56 23.04 0.28
N LYS A 20 -14.98 24.22 0.08
CA LYS A 20 -14.06 24.83 1.05
C LYS A 20 -14.75 25.19 2.37
N LYS A 21 -15.94 25.79 2.33
CA LYS A 21 -16.74 26.08 3.53
C LYS A 21 -17.18 24.81 4.27
N TRP A 22 -17.51 23.77 3.52
CA TRP A 22 -17.86 22.46 4.07
C TRP A 22 -16.64 21.80 4.73
N LEU A 23 -15.47 21.89 4.09
CA LEU A 23 -14.18 21.46 4.62
C LEU A 23 -13.70 22.29 5.80
N GLU A 24 -14.15 23.52 6.00
CA GLU A 24 -13.77 24.34 7.17
C GLU A 24 -14.51 23.91 8.45
N GLN A 25 -15.59 23.13 8.34
CA GLN A 25 -16.30 22.60 9.50
C GLN A 25 -15.46 21.51 10.17
N GLN A 26 -15.20 21.68 11.48
CA GLN A 26 -14.34 20.79 12.26
C GLN A 26 -14.79 19.32 12.16
N GLU A 27 -16.10 19.06 12.17
CA GLU A 27 -16.68 17.71 12.07
C GLU A 27 -16.40 17.03 10.72
N ASN A 28 -16.50 17.77 9.61
CA ASN A 28 -16.23 17.24 8.28
C ASN A 28 -14.74 16.99 8.07
N GLN A 29 -13.87 17.82 8.64
CA GLN A 29 -12.43 17.56 8.62
C GLN A 29 -12.07 16.24 9.31
N LYS A 30 -12.65 15.95 10.48
CA LYS A 30 -12.37 14.67 11.17
C LYS A 30 -12.80 13.48 10.31
N LYS A 31 -13.97 13.57 9.67
CA LYS A 31 -14.49 12.53 8.76
C LYS A 31 -13.60 12.36 7.52
N CYS A 32 -13.15 13.45 6.90
CA CYS A 32 -12.22 13.40 5.77
C CYS A 32 -10.89 12.76 6.16
N VAL A 33 -10.31 13.15 7.30
CA VAL A 33 -9.08 12.54 7.82
C VAL A 33 -9.26 11.05 8.06
N LEU A 34 -10.37 10.64 8.69
CA LEU A 34 -10.67 9.22 8.90
C LEU A 34 -10.74 8.45 7.58
N VAL A 35 -11.44 8.99 6.57
CA VAL A 35 -11.56 8.35 5.25
C VAL A 35 -10.20 8.20 4.59
N ILE A 36 -9.41 9.27 4.55
CA ILE A 36 -8.08 9.29 3.93
C ILE A 36 -7.14 8.30 4.62
N VAL A 37 -7.05 8.34 5.96
CA VAL A 37 -6.21 7.40 6.71
C VAL A 37 -6.69 5.96 6.52
N SER A 38 -8.00 5.71 6.48
CA SER A 38 -8.55 4.38 6.21
C SER A 38 -8.18 3.88 4.82
N ILE A 39 -8.19 4.75 3.81
CA ILE A 39 -7.73 4.43 2.45
C ILE A 39 -6.24 4.14 2.44
N ALA A 40 -5.40 4.97 3.07
CA ALA A 40 -3.95 4.75 3.17
C ALA A 40 -3.62 3.37 3.77
N LEU A 41 -4.24 3.04 4.90
CA LEU A 41 -4.05 1.75 5.59
C LEU A 41 -4.57 0.58 4.75
N LEU A 42 -5.71 0.75 4.08
CA LEU A 42 -6.24 -0.24 3.14
C LEU A 42 -5.25 -0.48 1.99
N LEU A 43 -4.67 0.58 1.41
CA LEU A 43 -3.76 0.49 0.29
C LEU A 43 -2.45 -0.22 0.65
N ASP A 44 -1.85 0.06 1.81
CA ASP A 44 -0.63 -0.65 2.23
C ASP A 44 -0.87 -2.16 2.36
N ASN A 45 -1.98 -2.53 2.99
CA ASN A 45 -2.35 -3.93 3.20
C ASN A 45 -2.77 -4.61 1.90
N MET A 46 -3.46 -3.88 1.01
CA MET A 46 -3.75 -4.37 -0.33
C MET A 46 -2.48 -4.61 -1.13
N LEU A 47 -1.54 -3.65 -1.13
CA LEU A 47 -0.26 -3.79 -1.82
C LEU A 47 0.54 -4.98 -1.27
N TYR A 48 0.51 -5.23 0.03
CA TYR A 48 1.20 -6.40 0.60
C TYR A 48 0.57 -7.73 0.14
N MET A 49 -0.76 -7.85 0.26
CA MET A 49 -1.48 -9.10 0.03
C MET A 49 -1.73 -9.41 -1.45
N VAL A 50 -1.91 -8.40 -2.31
CA VAL A 50 -2.10 -8.57 -3.76
C VAL A 50 -0.88 -9.23 -4.40
N ILE A 51 0.28 -9.05 -3.76
CA ILE A 51 1.55 -9.52 -4.28
C ILE A 51 1.76 -11.02 -4.05
N VAL A 52 1.15 -11.59 -2.99
CA VAL A 52 1.29 -13.01 -2.62
C VAL A 52 0.99 -13.96 -3.78
N PRO A 53 -0.16 -13.87 -4.48
CA PRO A 53 -0.46 -14.75 -5.61
C PRO A 53 0.34 -14.44 -6.89
N ILE A 54 0.96 -13.26 -6.99
CA ILE A 54 1.60 -12.77 -8.23
C ILE A 54 3.11 -13.06 -8.26
N ILE A 55 3.82 -12.92 -7.14
CA ILE A 55 5.30 -13.04 -7.13
C ILE A 55 5.80 -14.40 -7.61
N PRO A 56 5.30 -15.56 -7.15
CA PRO A 56 5.91 -16.84 -7.50
C PRO A 56 6.00 -17.05 -9.01
N LYS A 57 4.89 -16.78 -9.72
CA LYS A 57 4.85 -16.81 -11.19
C LYS A 57 5.86 -15.82 -11.79
N TYR A 58 5.93 -14.62 -11.22
CA TYR A 58 6.81 -13.57 -11.72
C TYR A 58 8.30 -13.84 -11.54
N LEU A 59 8.69 -14.41 -10.40
CA LEU A 59 10.08 -14.75 -10.15
C LEU A 59 10.54 -15.86 -11.09
N ARG A 60 9.69 -16.86 -11.37
CA ARG A 60 10.00 -17.90 -12.36
C ARG A 60 10.21 -17.35 -13.77
N ASP A 61 9.54 -16.25 -14.13
CA ASP A 61 9.69 -15.62 -15.45
C ASP A 61 10.99 -14.81 -15.59
N ILE A 62 11.58 -14.35 -14.48
CA ILE A 62 12.72 -13.42 -14.47
C ILE A 62 14.00 -14.06 -13.98
N HIS A 63 13.90 -14.97 -13.03
CA HIS A 63 15.01 -15.63 -12.40
C HIS A 63 15.19 -17.01 -13.03
N ASN A 64 16.43 -17.33 -13.39
CA ASN A 64 16.77 -18.59 -14.02
C ASN A 64 17.04 -19.63 -12.93
N TYR A 65 15.98 -20.02 -12.22
CA TYR A 65 16.06 -21.01 -11.15
C TYR A 65 16.65 -22.33 -11.67
N GLU A 66 17.52 -22.95 -10.88
CA GLU A 66 17.90 -24.34 -11.12
C GLU A 66 16.67 -25.23 -10.92
N VAL A 67 16.40 -26.06 -11.91
CA VAL A 67 15.23 -26.92 -11.93
C VAL A 67 15.64 -28.34 -11.55
N SER A 68 15.08 -28.86 -10.46
CA SER A 68 15.09 -30.29 -10.17
C SER A 68 13.83 -30.94 -10.72
N PHE A 69 13.96 -32.14 -11.26
CA PHE A 69 12.83 -32.94 -11.72
C PHE A 69 12.58 -34.06 -10.71
N GLU A 70 11.52 -33.93 -9.91
CA GLU A 70 11.13 -34.93 -8.91
C GLU A 70 9.78 -35.59 -9.26
N GLY A 71 9.55 -36.80 -8.73
CA GLY A 71 8.23 -37.45 -8.78
C GLY A 71 7.91 -38.25 -10.05
N TYR A 72 8.93 -38.72 -10.78
CA TYR A 72 8.69 -39.69 -11.86
C TYR A 72 8.12 -41.00 -11.28
N HIS A 73 7.01 -41.43 -11.85
CA HIS A 73 6.47 -42.77 -11.62
C HIS A 73 6.37 -43.53 -12.93
N ASN A 74 6.66 -44.82 -12.86
CA ASN A 74 6.61 -45.72 -14.00
C ASN A 74 5.16 -46.18 -14.21
N GLU A 75 4.53 -45.72 -15.28
CA GLU A 75 3.27 -46.28 -15.75
C GLU A 75 3.55 -47.46 -16.70
N THR A 76 2.95 -48.60 -16.42
CA THR A 76 3.09 -49.81 -17.24
C THR A 76 1.81 -50.10 -18.00
N HIS A 77 1.87 -50.03 -19.32
CA HIS A 77 0.76 -50.39 -20.21
C HIS A 77 1.07 -51.71 -20.92
N ARG A 78 0.19 -52.69 -20.77
CA ARG A 78 0.28 -53.97 -21.48
C ARG A 78 -0.36 -53.84 -22.85
N LEU A 79 0.39 -54.14 -23.91
CA LEU A 79 -0.12 -54.13 -25.29
C LEU A 79 -0.77 -55.46 -25.65
N ALA A 80 -1.63 -55.43 -26.67
CA ALA A 80 -2.37 -56.59 -27.15
C ALA A 80 -1.48 -57.76 -27.64
N ASN A 81 -0.22 -57.47 -28.01
CA ASN A 81 0.80 -58.46 -28.38
C ASN A 81 1.55 -59.05 -27.16
N GLY A 82 1.15 -58.72 -25.93
CA GLY A 82 1.71 -59.25 -24.70
C GLY A 82 2.99 -58.56 -24.21
N THR A 83 3.49 -57.53 -24.91
CA THR A 83 4.62 -56.72 -24.44
C THR A 83 4.16 -55.66 -23.43
N TYR A 84 5.10 -55.15 -22.62
CA TYR A 84 4.87 -54.09 -21.65
C TYR A 84 5.58 -52.82 -22.11
N LEU A 85 4.86 -51.71 -22.21
CA LEU A 85 5.43 -50.37 -22.34
C LEU A 85 5.55 -49.77 -20.94
N VAL A 86 6.78 -49.44 -20.54
CA VAL A 86 7.07 -48.64 -19.35
C VAL A 86 7.26 -47.21 -19.82
N LYS A 87 6.44 -46.28 -19.30
CA LYS A 87 6.59 -44.84 -19.55
C LYS A 87 6.81 -44.13 -18.22
N GLU A 88 7.87 -43.34 -18.14
CA GLU A 88 8.05 -42.40 -17.02
C GLU A 88 7.08 -41.23 -17.20
N VAL A 89 6.17 -41.05 -16.24
CA VAL A 89 5.15 -40.01 -16.23
C VAL A 89 5.10 -39.39 -14.82
N GLY A 90 4.71 -38.12 -14.71
CA GLY A 90 4.41 -37.49 -13.42
C GLY A 90 5.49 -36.59 -12.83
N GLY A 91 6.63 -36.41 -13.51
CA GLY A 91 7.67 -35.48 -13.07
C GLY A 91 7.13 -34.06 -12.86
N ARG A 92 7.39 -33.47 -11.70
CA ARG A 92 7.13 -32.07 -11.37
C ARG A 92 8.44 -31.29 -11.42
N ILE A 93 8.35 -30.07 -11.93
CA ILE A 93 9.45 -29.09 -11.95
C ILE A 93 9.47 -28.45 -10.56
N GLU A 94 10.54 -28.67 -9.82
CA GLU A 94 10.82 -27.99 -8.55
C GLU A 94 11.90 -26.93 -8.78
N TYR A 95 11.60 -25.70 -8.39
CA TYR A 95 12.51 -24.57 -8.51
C TYR A 95 13.30 -24.43 -7.20
N LEU A 96 14.59 -24.76 -7.24
CA LEU A 96 15.48 -24.63 -6.09
C LEU A 96 15.57 -23.15 -5.67
N ASP A 97 15.60 -22.89 -4.35
CA ASP A 97 15.69 -21.56 -3.72
C ASP A 97 14.51 -20.59 -3.95
N GLU A 98 13.46 -20.97 -4.71
CA GLU A 98 12.27 -20.12 -4.94
C GLU A 98 11.64 -19.66 -3.62
N GLU A 99 11.43 -20.58 -2.68
CA GLU A 99 10.81 -20.28 -1.39
C GLU A 99 11.63 -19.32 -0.53
N LEU A 100 12.97 -19.43 -0.61
CA LEU A 100 13.88 -18.58 0.16
C LEU A 100 13.86 -17.14 -0.38
N GLU A 101 13.94 -16.98 -1.70
CA GLU A 101 13.88 -15.66 -2.34
C GLU A 101 12.51 -14.99 -2.15
N LEU A 102 11.42 -15.77 -2.25
CA LEU A 102 10.08 -15.32 -1.89
C LEU A 102 10.04 -14.81 -0.46
N GLY A 103 10.57 -15.60 0.48
CA GLY A 103 10.65 -15.26 1.90
C GLY A 103 11.37 -13.93 2.14
N TRP A 104 12.55 -13.75 1.55
CA TRP A 104 13.31 -12.50 1.65
C TRP A 104 12.59 -11.31 1.04
N LEU A 105 11.93 -11.50 -0.10
CA LEU A 105 11.19 -10.44 -0.77
C LEU A 105 10.00 -9.96 0.06
N PHE A 106 9.26 -10.87 0.72
CA PHE A 106 8.19 -10.49 1.66
C PHE A 106 8.73 -9.89 2.97
N ALA A 107 9.81 -10.45 3.51
CA ALA A 107 10.41 -10.00 4.76
C ALA A 107 11.03 -8.60 4.65
N SER A 108 11.61 -8.25 3.50
CA SER A 108 12.29 -6.97 3.28
C SER A 108 11.43 -5.73 3.61
N LYS A 109 10.14 -5.75 3.24
CA LYS A 109 9.18 -4.70 3.62
C LYS A 109 9.05 -4.60 5.14
N ALA A 110 8.73 -5.72 5.79
CA ALA A 110 8.46 -5.77 7.23
C ALA A 110 9.69 -5.40 8.06
N LEU A 111 10.88 -5.88 7.66
CA LEU A 111 12.14 -5.55 8.32
C LEU A 111 12.42 -4.05 8.28
N LEU A 112 12.30 -3.42 7.10
CA LEU A 112 12.53 -1.99 6.98
C LEU A 112 11.46 -1.19 7.73
N GLN A 113 10.20 -1.62 7.67
CA GLN A 113 9.10 -0.97 8.38
C GLN A 113 9.31 -0.99 9.91
N ILE A 114 9.67 -2.15 10.48
CA ILE A 114 9.98 -2.27 11.92
C ILE A 114 11.13 -1.36 12.31
N PHE A 115 12.18 -1.28 11.48
CA PHE A 115 13.32 -0.41 11.75
C PHE A 115 12.97 1.07 11.66
N VAL A 116 12.09 1.48 10.74
CA VAL A 116 11.73 2.88 10.48
C VAL A 116 10.66 3.40 11.44
N ASN A 117 9.74 2.56 11.94
CA ASN A 117 8.64 2.97 12.81
C ASN A 117 9.05 3.82 14.05
N PRO A 118 10.13 3.49 14.80
CA PRO A 118 10.58 4.35 15.90
C PRO A 118 11.06 5.73 15.43
N PHE A 119 11.71 5.79 14.27
CA PHE A 119 12.19 7.04 13.68
C PHE A 119 11.03 7.89 13.15
N SER A 120 10.00 7.26 12.57
CA SER A 120 8.84 7.99 12.09
C SER A 120 8.10 8.67 13.23
N GLY A 121 7.92 8.00 14.38
CA GLY A 121 7.36 8.60 15.59
C GLY A 121 8.12 9.86 16.04
N TYR A 122 9.45 9.77 16.13
CA TYR A 122 10.31 10.91 16.48
C TYR A 122 10.19 12.08 15.50
N ILE A 123 10.03 11.79 14.21
CA ILE A 123 9.85 12.82 13.17
C ILE A 123 8.47 13.47 13.31
N ILE A 124 7.41 12.67 13.51
CA ILE A 124 6.03 13.15 13.69
C ILE A 124 5.96 14.15 14.85
N ASP A 125 6.63 13.87 15.96
CA ASP A 125 6.65 14.76 17.13
C ASP A 125 7.26 16.14 16.84
N ARG A 126 8.17 16.24 15.85
CA ARG A 126 8.88 17.49 15.50
C ARG A 126 8.23 18.28 14.39
N VAL A 127 7.82 17.62 13.30
CA VAL A 127 7.29 18.31 12.11
C VAL A 127 5.77 18.28 12.04
N GLY A 128 5.12 17.41 12.82
CA GLY A 128 3.69 17.10 12.75
C GLY A 128 3.42 15.82 11.95
N TYR A 129 2.18 15.34 12.00
CA TYR A 129 1.71 14.10 11.35
C TYR A 129 1.53 14.25 9.83
N GLU A 130 1.32 15.47 9.37
CA GLU A 130 0.84 15.75 8.01
C GLU A 130 1.92 15.55 6.94
N ILE A 131 3.09 16.15 7.16
CA ILE A 131 4.22 16.09 6.23
C ILE A 131 4.73 14.66 6.08
N PRO A 132 4.97 13.89 7.16
CA PRO A 132 5.45 12.53 7.03
C PRO A 132 4.42 11.60 6.38
N MET A 133 3.11 11.82 6.57
CA MET A 133 2.07 11.06 5.87
C MET A 133 2.15 11.23 4.35
N ILE A 134 2.26 12.48 3.87
CA ILE A 134 2.39 12.77 2.43
C ILE A 134 3.68 12.16 1.86
N LEU A 135 4.79 12.30 2.58
CA LEU A 135 6.07 11.70 2.15
C LEU A 135 5.98 10.17 2.10
N GLY A 136 5.30 9.55 3.07
CA GLY A 136 5.06 8.11 3.10
C GLY A 136 4.26 7.64 1.89
N LEU A 137 3.11 8.27 1.61
CA LEU A 137 2.26 7.93 0.47
C LEU A 137 2.95 8.17 -0.88
N CYS A 138 3.69 9.27 -1.03
CA CYS A 138 4.51 9.51 -2.22
C CYS A 138 5.58 8.43 -2.40
N THR A 139 6.24 8.02 -1.31
CA THR A 139 7.23 6.94 -1.36
C THR A 139 6.58 5.60 -1.72
N MET A 140 5.38 5.32 -1.22
CA MET A 140 4.58 4.15 -1.61
C MET A 140 4.18 4.19 -3.09
N PHE A 141 3.80 5.35 -3.61
CA PHE A 141 3.53 5.54 -5.04
C PHE A 141 4.74 5.17 -5.90
N PHE A 142 5.90 5.78 -5.66
CA PHE A 142 7.11 5.56 -6.45
C PHE A 142 7.62 4.12 -6.31
N SER A 143 7.67 3.58 -5.09
CA SER A 143 8.09 2.20 -4.86
C SER A 143 7.19 1.19 -5.58
N THR A 144 5.87 1.39 -5.52
CA THR A 144 4.92 0.53 -6.22
C THR A 144 5.05 0.63 -7.74
N ALA A 145 5.29 1.83 -8.28
CA ALA A 145 5.55 2.01 -9.70
C ALA A 145 6.85 1.31 -10.14
N ILE A 146 7.91 1.40 -9.33
CA ILE A 146 9.17 0.68 -9.57
C ILE A 146 8.92 -0.84 -9.52
N PHE A 147 8.12 -1.32 -8.57
CA PHE A 147 7.76 -2.74 -8.47
C PHE A 147 6.98 -3.24 -9.70
N ALA A 148 6.05 -2.42 -10.20
CA ALA A 148 5.23 -2.75 -11.37
C ALA A 148 6.09 -2.93 -12.63
N LEU A 149 7.12 -2.10 -12.80
CA LEU A 149 7.97 -2.04 -13.98
C LEU A 149 9.30 -2.83 -13.83
N GLY A 150 9.61 -3.29 -12.62
CA GLY A 150 10.91 -3.84 -12.26
C GLY A 150 11.14 -5.25 -12.83
N LYS A 151 12.15 -5.41 -13.68
CA LYS A 151 12.45 -6.67 -14.41
C LYS A 151 13.55 -7.52 -13.78
N SER A 152 13.97 -7.23 -12.55
CA SER A 152 15.06 -7.94 -11.87
C SER A 152 14.71 -8.11 -10.39
N TYR A 153 15.11 -9.23 -9.80
CA TYR A 153 14.92 -9.52 -8.38
C TYR A 153 15.42 -8.37 -7.49
N GLY A 154 16.61 -7.82 -7.77
CA GLY A 154 17.16 -6.70 -6.99
C GLY A 154 16.30 -5.44 -7.04
N VAL A 155 15.65 -5.16 -8.18
CA VAL A 155 14.73 -4.02 -8.31
C VAL A 155 13.45 -4.25 -7.51
N LEU A 156 12.93 -5.49 -7.50
CA LEU A 156 11.76 -5.84 -6.69
C LEU A 156 12.06 -5.73 -5.21
N LEU A 157 13.21 -6.26 -4.77
CA LEU A 157 13.66 -6.21 -3.38
C LEU A 157 13.86 -4.76 -2.91
N PHE A 158 14.48 -3.93 -3.75
CA PHE A 158 14.64 -2.50 -3.49
C PHE A 158 13.27 -1.80 -3.40
N ALA A 159 12.38 -2.05 -4.35
CA ALA A 159 11.04 -1.48 -4.35
C ALA A 159 10.24 -1.89 -3.11
N ARG A 160 10.32 -3.16 -2.68
CA ARG A 160 9.66 -3.64 -1.45
C ARG A 160 10.22 -3.00 -0.20
N SER A 161 11.53 -2.86 -0.12
CA SER A 161 12.18 -2.17 0.99
C SER A 161 11.70 -0.72 1.04
N LEU A 162 11.75 0.00 -0.08
CA LEU A 162 11.29 1.38 -0.18
C LEU A 162 9.80 1.54 0.16
N GLN A 163 8.96 0.56 -0.19
CA GLN A 163 7.55 0.52 0.20
C GLN A 163 7.39 0.39 1.72
N GLY A 164 8.21 -0.43 2.39
CA GLY A 164 8.23 -0.52 3.86
C GLY A 164 8.63 0.78 4.55
N PHE A 165 9.57 1.53 3.97
CA PHE A 165 9.91 2.88 4.44
C PHE A 165 8.71 3.83 4.32
N GLY A 166 8.06 3.87 3.14
CA GLY A 166 6.90 4.73 2.91
C GLY A 166 5.71 4.40 3.82
N SER A 167 5.39 3.11 3.96
CA SER A 167 4.31 2.61 4.82
C SER A 167 4.56 2.91 6.30
N ALA A 168 5.79 2.79 6.80
CA ALA A 168 6.12 3.17 8.18
C ALA A 168 5.69 4.61 8.49
N PHE A 169 6.01 5.56 7.61
CA PHE A 169 5.59 6.95 7.78
C PHE A 169 4.09 7.15 7.59
N ALA A 170 3.48 6.53 6.58
CA ALA A 170 2.05 6.68 6.32
C ALA A 170 1.19 6.12 7.47
N ASP A 171 1.50 4.92 7.95
CA ASP A 171 0.72 4.23 8.98
C ASP A 171 0.84 4.92 10.33
N THR A 172 2.07 5.22 10.76
CA THR A 172 2.31 5.90 12.05
C THR A 172 1.71 7.30 12.07
N SER A 173 1.86 8.05 10.99
CA SER A 173 1.30 9.40 10.88
C SER A 173 -0.21 9.40 10.77
N GLY A 174 -0.79 8.47 10.00
CA GLY A 174 -2.24 8.39 9.81
C GLY A 174 -2.96 8.03 11.11
N LEU A 175 -2.46 7.04 11.84
CA LEU A 175 -3.01 6.67 13.14
C LEU A 175 -2.85 7.79 14.18
N ALA A 176 -1.70 8.47 14.19
CA ALA A 176 -1.48 9.65 15.04
C ALA A 176 -2.43 10.80 14.69
N MET A 177 -2.70 11.02 13.40
CA MET A 177 -3.62 12.06 12.92
C MET A 177 -5.06 11.79 13.35
N ILE A 178 -5.51 10.53 13.31
CA ILE A 178 -6.81 10.14 13.90
C ILE A 178 -6.82 10.39 15.41
N ALA A 179 -5.77 9.94 16.11
CA ALA A 179 -5.69 10.06 17.56
C ALA A 179 -5.71 11.52 18.04
N ASP A 180 -5.13 12.45 17.28
CA ASP A 180 -5.12 13.89 17.55
C ASP A 180 -6.45 14.57 17.20
N ARG A 181 -7.05 14.24 16.05
CA ARG A 181 -8.27 14.92 15.59
C ARG A 181 -9.52 14.52 16.37
N PHE A 182 -9.58 13.28 16.85
CA PHE A 182 -10.68 12.76 17.65
C PHE A 182 -10.31 12.85 19.14
N THR A 183 -10.76 13.95 19.78
CA THR A 183 -10.46 14.27 21.18
C THR A 183 -11.25 13.42 22.18
N GLU A 184 -12.49 13.09 21.84
CA GLU A 184 -13.36 12.26 22.67
C GLU A 184 -12.92 10.79 22.62
N GLU A 185 -12.70 10.17 23.78
CA GLU A 185 -12.14 8.81 23.87
C GLU A 185 -13.00 7.76 23.15
N ASN A 186 -14.33 7.87 23.28
CA ASN A 186 -15.29 6.99 22.61
C ASN A 186 -15.25 7.16 21.08
N GLU A 187 -15.24 8.41 20.59
CA GLU A 187 -15.16 8.68 19.15
C GLU A 187 -13.82 8.26 18.56
N ARG A 188 -12.72 8.51 19.28
CA ARG A 188 -11.36 8.13 18.88
C ARG A 188 -11.22 6.62 18.75
N SER A 189 -11.70 5.89 19.74
CA SER A 189 -11.64 4.42 19.74
C SER A 189 -12.47 3.84 18.59
N ALA A 190 -13.65 4.41 18.32
CA ALA A 190 -14.47 4.04 17.17
C ALA A 190 -13.76 4.35 15.83
N ALA A 191 -13.16 5.54 15.70
CA ALA A 191 -12.45 5.95 14.50
C ALA A 191 -11.22 5.05 14.22
N LEU A 192 -10.41 4.75 15.24
CA LEU A 192 -9.32 3.79 15.14
C LEU A 192 -9.82 2.39 14.79
N GLY A 193 -10.93 1.95 15.40
CA GLY A 193 -11.57 0.67 15.06
C GLY A 193 -12.00 0.58 13.60
N ILE A 194 -12.56 1.67 13.04
CA ILE A 194 -12.90 1.76 11.62
C ILE A 194 -11.63 1.67 10.77
N ALA A 195 -10.59 2.47 11.09
CA ALA A 195 -9.33 2.45 10.34
C ALA A 195 -8.66 1.06 10.32
N LEU A 196 -8.66 0.36 11.45
CA LEU A 196 -8.15 -1.02 11.56
C LEU A 196 -9.04 -2.05 10.83
N ALA A 197 -10.36 -1.83 10.76
CA ALA A 197 -11.25 -2.67 9.96
C ALA A 197 -10.91 -2.58 8.46
N PHE A 198 -10.51 -1.40 7.98
CA PHE A 198 -10.06 -1.19 6.60
C PHE A 198 -8.77 -1.94 6.27
N ILE A 199 -7.87 -2.16 7.23
CA ILE A 199 -6.70 -3.05 7.07
C ILE A 199 -7.17 -4.47 6.75
N SER A 200 -8.07 -5.00 7.59
CA SER A 200 -8.60 -6.36 7.42
C SER A 200 -9.35 -6.52 6.09
N PHE A 201 -10.12 -5.50 5.72
CA PHE A 201 -10.83 -5.46 4.44
C PHE A 201 -9.86 -5.42 3.25
N GLY A 202 -8.78 -4.62 3.33
CA GLY A 202 -7.73 -4.59 2.32
C GLY A 202 -7.10 -5.97 2.12
N CYS A 203 -6.74 -6.65 3.20
CA CYS A 203 -6.21 -8.01 3.14
C CYS A 203 -7.17 -9.02 2.49
N LEU A 204 -8.47 -8.89 2.76
CA LEU A 204 -9.50 -9.77 2.20
C LEU A 204 -9.70 -9.56 0.69
N VAL A 205 -9.75 -8.31 0.24
CA VAL A 205 -10.07 -7.96 -1.16
C VAL A 205 -8.85 -8.08 -2.09
N ALA A 206 -7.64 -8.03 -1.53
CA ALA A 206 -6.42 -7.98 -2.33
C ALA A 206 -6.15 -9.21 -3.21
N PRO A 207 -6.26 -10.48 -2.75
CA PRO A 207 -5.98 -11.61 -3.63
C PRO A 207 -6.96 -11.74 -4.81
N PRO A 208 -8.29 -11.59 -4.62
CA PRO A 208 -9.23 -11.52 -5.75
C PRO A 208 -8.92 -10.36 -6.70
N PHE A 209 -8.66 -9.17 -6.16
CA PHE A 209 -8.33 -7.98 -6.95
C PHE A 209 -7.06 -8.22 -7.81
N GLY A 210 -5.99 -8.71 -7.19
CA GLY A 210 -4.73 -8.99 -7.86
C GLY A 210 -4.85 -10.05 -8.94
N SER A 211 -5.51 -11.16 -8.60
CA SER A 211 -5.62 -12.33 -9.49
C SER A 211 -6.44 -12.01 -10.75
N VAL A 212 -7.55 -11.28 -10.61
CA VAL A 212 -8.41 -10.90 -11.75
C VAL A 212 -7.73 -9.86 -12.64
N LEU A 213 -7.14 -8.81 -12.07
CA LEU A 213 -6.47 -7.78 -12.87
C LEU A 213 -5.21 -8.33 -13.56
N TYR A 214 -4.47 -9.20 -12.88
CA TYR A 214 -3.30 -9.87 -13.46
C TYR A 214 -3.68 -10.72 -14.67
N SER A 215 -4.79 -11.47 -14.61
CA SER A 215 -5.22 -12.33 -15.72
C SER A 215 -5.74 -11.54 -16.93
N LEU A 216 -6.36 -10.38 -16.71
CA LEU A 216 -6.95 -9.56 -17.77
C LEU A 216 -5.93 -8.68 -18.51
N ALA A 217 -5.01 -8.06 -17.77
CA ALA A 217 -4.17 -6.98 -18.31
C ALA A 217 -2.68 -7.12 -17.96
N GLY A 218 -2.29 -8.24 -17.36
CA GLY A 218 -0.92 -8.58 -17.04
C GLY A 218 -0.40 -7.97 -15.75
N LYS A 219 0.84 -8.34 -15.43
CA LYS A 219 1.54 -8.02 -14.18
C LYS A 219 1.53 -6.55 -13.73
N PRO A 220 1.84 -5.55 -14.57
CA PRO A 220 2.02 -4.18 -14.08
C PRO A 220 0.71 -3.51 -13.67
N VAL A 221 -0.44 -3.99 -14.15
CA VAL A 221 -1.72 -3.28 -14.05
C VAL A 221 -2.26 -3.20 -12.61
N PRO A 222 -2.36 -4.30 -11.83
CA PRO A 222 -2.79 -4.21 -10.43
C PRO A 222 -1.96 -3.21 -9.62
N PHE A 223 -0.63 -3.21 -9.83
CA PHE A 223 0.30 -2.35 -9.11
C PHE A 223 0.21 -0.89 -9.53
N LEU A 224 0.09 -0.60 -10.82
CA LEU A 224 -0.05 0.77 -11.30
C LEU A 224 -1.37 1.38 -10.84
N ILE A 225 -2.47 0.63 -10.86
CA ILE A 225 -3.75 1.11 -10.32
C ILE A 225 -3.59 1.48 -8.86
N LEU A 226 -3.09 0.58 -8.01
CA LEU A 226 -2.88 0.86 -6.60
C LEU A 226 -1.91 2.02 -6.35
N SER A 227 -0.85 2.12 -7.15
CA SER A 227 0.09 3.25 -7.13
C SER A 227 -0.63 4.57 -7.39
N PHE A 228 -1.43 4.68 -8.45
CA PHE A 228 -2.21 5.89 -8.73
C PHE A 228 -3.24 6.22 -7.64
N VAL A 229 -3.83 5.21 -6.98
CA VAL A 229 -4.70 5.44 -5.83
C VAL A 229 -3.91 5.98 -4.64
N CYS A 230 -2.70 5.48 -4.36
CA CYS A 230 -1.80 6.07 -3.34
C CYS A 230 -1.46 7.53 -3.66
N LEU A 231 -1.24 7.86 -4.94
CA LEU A 231 -0.99 9.24 -5.36
C LEU A 231 -2.22 10.13 -5.17
N ALA A 232 -3.40 9.63 -5.52
CA ALA A 232 -4.66 10.34 -5.30
C ALA A 232 -4.91 10.60 -3.81
N ASP A 233 -4.60 9.61 -2.97
CA ASP A 233 -4.69 9.73 -1.51
C ASP A 233 -3.68 10.75 -0.97
N ALA A 234 -2.44 10.76 -1.45
CA ALA A 234 -1.44 11.78 -1.09
C ALA A 234 -1.91 13.21 -1.46
N ILE A 235 -2.56 13.37 -2.61
CA ILE A 235 -3.14 14.64 -3.04
C ILE A 235 -4.34 15.02 -2.15
N ALA A 236 -5.18 14.06 -1.76
CA ALA A 236 -6.31 14.28 -0.86
C ALA A 236 -5.82 14.75 0.52
N VAL A 237 -4.79 14.10 1.08
CA VAL A 237 -4.09 14.52 2.30
C VAL A 237 -3.62 15.97 2.14
N PHE A 238 -2.90 16.28 1.07
CA PHE A 238 -2.38 17.63 0.82
C PHE A 238 -3.49 18.70 0.67
N MET A 239 -4.62 18.36 0.04
CA MET A 239 -5.75 19.27 -0.13
C MET A 239 -6.50 19.54 1.17
N VAL A 240 -6.71 18.52 2.00
CA VAL A 240 -7.41 18.65 3.29
C VAL A 240 -6.57 19.44 4.30
N ILE A 241 -5.24 19.45 4.14
CA ILE A 241 -4.29 19.96 5.13
C ILE A 241 -3.80 21.39 4.85
N ASN A 242 -3.99 21.94 3.64
CA ASN A 242 -3.54 23.31 3.34
C ASN A 242 -4.17 24.37 4.29
N PRO A 243 -3.40 25.41 4.70
CA PRO A 243 -3.09 25.66 6.10
C PRO A 243 -3.66 27.00 6.59
N HIS A 244 -4.22 27.08 7.81
CA HIS A 244 -4.36 28.38 8.53
C HIS A 244 -4.54 28.34 10.05
N ARG A 245 -4.27 27.23 10.76
CA ARG A 245 -4.36 27.22 12.24
C ARG A 245 -3.29 26.38 12.92
N ARG A 246 -2.02 26.73 12.72
CA ARG A 246 -1.07 26.66 13.85
C ARG A 246 -1.17 27.99 14.59
N GLY A 247 -2.23 28.11 15.40
CA GLY A 247 -2.24 29.09 16.46
C GLY A 247 -1.08 28.74 17.39
N THR A 248 -0.12 29.66 17.48
CA THR A 248 0.63 29.97 18.68
C THR A 248 -0.16 29.55 19.91
N ASP A 249 0.32 28.57 20.68
CA ASP A 249 0.08 28.39 22.13
C ASP A 249 0.70 27.06 22.62
N SER A 250 2.03 27.02 22.69
CA SER A 250 2.73 25.99 23.47
C SER A 250 4.10 26.50 23.96
N HIS A 251 4.15 27.76 24.38
CA HIS A 251 5.32 28.35 25.07
C HIS A 251 4.95 29.15 26.34
N GLY A 252 3.78 28.90 26.94
CA GLY A 252 3.24 29.67 28.06
C GLY A 252 3.18 28.99 29.43
N GLU A 253 3.59 27.73 29.59
CA GLU A 253 3.54 27.05 30.90
C GLU A 253 4.87 26.39 31.26
N LYS A 254 5.94 27.20 31.28
CA LYS A 254 7.08 26.91 32.15
C LYS A 254 6.77 27.47 33.54
N VAL A 255 6.21 26.61 34.37
CA VAL A 255 6.53 26.47 35.80
C VAL A 255 6.91 27.79 36.48
N GLN A 256 5.88 28.58 36.82
CA GLN A 256 5.96 29.51 37.95
C GLN A 256 5.41 28.77 39.16
N GLY A 257 6.28 28.00 39.81
CA GLY A 257 6.11 27.51 41.17
C GLY A 257 7.31 27.99 41.96
N SER A 258 7.12 29.08 42.70
CA SER A 258 8.02 29.52 43.78
C SER A 258 8.06 28.51 44.91
#